data_AF-A0AAJ6JG03-F1
#
_entry.id   AF-A0AAJ6JG03-F1
#
_cell.length_a   1.000
_cell.length_b   1.000
_cell.length_c   1.000
_cell.angle_alpha   90.00
_cell.angle_beta   90.00
_cell.angle_gamma   90.00
#
_symmetry.space_group_name_H-M   'P 1'
#
loop_
_entity.id
_entity.type
_entity.pdbx_description
1 polymer ?
#
loop_
_entity_poly.entity_id
_entity_poly.type
_entity_poly.pdbx_seq_one_letter_code
_entity_poly.pdbx_strand_id
1 'polypeptide(L)'
;MDRKKLDKLWADIAAARRSPQKAGDLEALAKLAGRKEVSGGNHPMWVSAFPQHRAFPIERHGGNPDLSPHVRKVVLNHLEADAAAWEEVLEAENENEEGA
;
A
#
# COMPACT_ATOMS: atom_id res chain seq x y z
N MET A 1 -4.85 0.47 -11.60
CA MET A 1 -3.65 1.31 -11.35
C MET A 1 -3.24 1.92 -12.68
N ASP A 2 -2.40 2.95 -12.72
CA ASP A 2 -1.74 3.41 -13.94
C ASP A 2 -0.25 3.67 -13.66
N ARG A 3 0.59 3.76 -14.71
CA ARG A 3 2.04 3.88 -14.52
C ARG A 3 2.44 5.08 -13.66
N LYS A 4 1.80 6.23 -13.86
CA LYS A 4 2.07 7.46 -13.08
C LYS A 4 1.77 7.26 -11.59
N LYS A 5 0.66 6.61 -11.26
CA LYS A 5 0.31 6.30 -9.87
C LYS A 5 1.25 5.26 -9.26
N LEU A 6 1.70 4.28 -10.05
CA LEU A 6 2.67 3.29 -9.59
C LEU A 6 4.03 3.94 -9.28
N ASP A 7 4.54 4.79 -10.17
CA ASP A 7 5.79 5.53 -9.93
C ASP A 7 5.68 6.42 -8.68
N LYS A 8 4.53 7.08 -8.50
CA LYS A 8 4.24 7.85 -7.29
C LYS A 8 4.21 6.98 -6.04
N LEU A 9 3.57 5.82 -6.10
CA LEU A 9 3.50 4.88 -4.98
C LEU A 9 4.90 4.44 -4.54
N TRP A 10 5.77 4.08 -5.48
CA TRP A 10 7.17 3.75 -5.21
C TRP A 10 7.93 4.91 -4.54
N ALA A 11 7.78 6.13 -5.07
CA ALA A 11 8.42 7.31 -4.51
C ALA A 11 7.95 7.59 -3.08
N ASP A 12 6.64 7.53 -2.82
CA ASP A 12 6.07 7.82 -1.52
C ASP A 12 6.42 6.73 -0.49
N ILE A 13 6.47 5.44 -0.88
CA ILE A 13 6.96 4.34 -0.04
C ILE A 13 8.44 4.56 0.33
N ALA A 14 9.28 4.91 -0.64
CA ALA A 14 10.70 5.14 -0.41
C ALA A 14 10.93 6.32 0.56
N ALA A 15 10.11 7.36 0.47
CA ALA A 15 10.12 8.47 1.41
C ALA A 15 9.65 8.04 2.81
N ALA A 16 8.54 7.31 2.90
CA ALA A 16 7.96 6.82 4.16
C ALA A 16 8.88 5.86 4.93
N ARG A 17 9.78 5.14 4.24
CA ARG A 17 10.82 4.33 4.90
C ARG A 17 11.83 5.15 5.68
N ARG A 18 12.06 6.40 5.29
CA ARG A 18 13.11 7.27 5.84
C ARG A 18 12.63 8.17 6.98
N SER A 19 11.33 8.20 7.26
CA SER A 19 10.74 9.07 8.27
C SER A 19 9.73 8.33 9.16
N PRO A 20 9.48 8.81 10.40
CA PRO A 20 8.30 8.41 11.16
C PRO A 20 7.03 8.63 10.32
N GLN A 21 6.05 7.77 10.50
CA GLN A 21 4.80 7.82 9.73
C GLN A 21 3.63 7.75 10.69
N LYS A 22 2.59 8.51 10.38
CA LYS A 22 1.31 8.43 11.09
C LYS A 22 0.40 7.43 10.42
N ALA A 23 -0.63 7.00 11.14
CA ALA A 23 -1.65 6.10 10.60
C ALA A 23 -2.24 6.65 9.29
N GLY A 24 -2.62 7.92 9.27
CA GLY A 24 -3.21 8.57 8.09
C GLY A 24 -2.30 8.55 6.84
N ASP A 25 -0.99 8.68 7.02
CA ASP A 25 -0.04 8.65 5.91
C ASP A 25 0.02 7.24 5.28
N LEU A 26 0.09 6.20 6.11
CA LEU A 26 0.10 4.82 5.63
C LEU A 26 -1.25 4.39 5.04
N GLU A 27 -2.37 4.91 5.56
CA GLU A 27 -3.70 4.69 4.97
C GLU A 27 -3.80 5.33 3.58
N ALA A 28 -3.24 6.53 3.39
CA ALA A 28 -3.19 7.17 2.08
C ALA A 28 -2.38 6.33 1.08
N LEU A 29 -1.24 5.78 1.49
CA LEU A 29 -0.48 4.84 0.67
C LEU A 29 -1.24 3.56 0.36
N ALA A 30 -1.96 3.00 1.35
CA ALA A 30 -2.78 1.81 1.14
C ALA A 30 -3.90 2.07 0.12
N LYS A 31 -4.58 3.21 0.18
CA LYS A 31 -5.56 3.64 -0.83
C LYS A 31 -4.91 3.78 -2.21
N LEU A 32 -3.73 4.41 -2.28
CA LEU A 32 -3.00 4.58 -3.53
C LEU A 32 -2.61 3.23 -4.15
N ALA A 33 -2.19 2.25 -3.34
CA ALA A 33 -1.92 0.87 -3.74
C ALA A 33 -3.18 0.08 -4.16
N GLY A 34 -4.37 0.68 -4.08
CA GLY A 34 -5.63 0.03 -4.43
C GLY A 34 -6.21 -0.84 -3.32
N ARG A 35 -5.69 -0.78 -2.09
CA ARG A 35 -6.29 -1.46 -0.94
C ARG A 35 -7.61 -0.80 -0.55
N LYS A 36 -8.53 -1.61 -0.04
CA LYS A 36 -9.82 -1.16 0.50
C LYS A 36 -9.83 -1.32 2.02
N GLU A 37 -10.30 -0.27 2.69
CA GLU A 37 -10.62 -0.31 4.11
C GLU A 37 -11.91 -1.12 4.30
N VAL A 38 -11.85 -2.12 5.17
CA VAL A 38 -13.01 -2.92 5.60
C VAL A 38 -13.14 -2.83 7.12
N SER A 39 -14.38 -2.88 7.61
CA SER A 39 -14.64 -2.94 9.05
C SER A 39 -14.14 -4.29 9.58
N GLY A 40 -13.06 -4.26 10.37
CA GLY A 40 -12.47 -5.42 11.03
C GLY A 40 -12.95 -5.58 12.47
N GLY A 41 -14.14 -5.08 12.81
CA GLY A 41 -14.59 -4.95 14.19
C GLY A 41 -13.99 -3.70 14.86
N ASN A 42 -13.17 -3.87 15.89
CA ASN A 42 -12.60 -2.76 16.67
C ASN A 42 -11.49 -1.99 15.94
N HIS A 43 -10.94 -2.53 14.84
CA HIS A 43 -9.84 -1.91 14.09
C HIS A 43 -10.11 -1.99 12.57
N PRO A 44 -9.80 -0.93 11.81
CA PRO A 44 -9.93 -0.96 10.36
C PRO A 44 -8.87 -1.90 9.75
N MET A 45 -9.31 -2.74 8.83
CA MET A 45 -8.46 -3.69 8.10
C MET A 45 -8.31 -3.25 6.65
N TRP A 46 -7.13 -3.47 6.07
CA TRP A 46 -6.79 -3.04 4.72
C TRP A 46 -6.57 -4.24 3.82
N VAL A 47 -7.53 -4.51 2.94
CA VAL A 47 -7.54 -5.67 2.04
C VAL A 47 -6.96 -5.27 0.69
N SER A 48 -6.01 -6.06 0.18
CA SER A 48 -5.39 -5.81 -1.12
C SER A 48 -6.35 -6.09 -2.28
N ALA A 49 -6.11 -5.45 -3.43
CA ALA A 49 -6.71 -5.84 -4.70
C ALA A 49 -6.19 -7.19 -5.19
N PHE A 50 -5.01 -7.62 -4.71
CA PHE A 50 -4.37 -8.89 -5.03
C PHE A 50 -4.73 -9.97 -4.01
N PRO A 51 -5.46 -11.04 -4.39
CA PRO A 51 -5.93 -12.06 -3.45
C PRO A 51 -4.83 -12.78 -2.66
N GLN A 52 -3.62 -12.86 -3.22
CA GLN A 52 -2.46 -13.47 -2.59
C GLN A 52 -1.84 -12.61 -1.48
N HIS A 53 -2.14 -11.30 -1.45
CA HIS A 53 -1.60 -10.39 -0.45
C HIS A 53 -2.51 -10.32 0.77
N ARG A 54 -1.94 -10.62 1.94
CA ARG A 54 -2.67 -10.62 3.21
C ARG A 54 -3.19 -9.23 3.55
N ALA A 55 -4.37 -9.21 4.18
CA ALA A 55 -4.89 -8.01 4.82
C ALA A 55 -4.08 -7.67 6.08
N PHE A 56 -3.99 -6.39 6.41
CA PHE A 56 -3.33 -5.92 7.62
C PHE A 56 -4.11 -4.77 8.28
N PRO A 57 -4.02 -4.60 9.61
CA PRO A 57 -4.60 -3.45 10.28
C PRO A 57 -3.69 -2.22 10.15
N ILE A 58 -4.30 -1.04 10.06
CA ILE A 58 -3.62 0.23 10.39
C ILE A 58 -4.40 0.87 11.52
N GLU A 59 -3.88 0.79 12.73
CA GLU A 59 -4.58 1.28 13.91
C GLU A 59 -4.44 2.79 14.06
N ARG A 60 -5.58 3.46 14.27
CA ARG A 60 -5.61 4.88 14.64
C ARG A 60 -5.57 4.99 16.16
N HIS A 61 -4.37 5.18 16.73
CA HIS A 61 -4.26 5.53 18.13
C HIS A 61 -4.72 6.98 18.37
N GLY A 62 -5.40 7.23 19.49
CA GLY A 62 -5.84 8.57 19.88
C GLY A 62 -4.66 9.56 19.93
N GLY A 63 -4.87 10.80 19.47
CA GLY A 63 -3.82 11.82 19.44
C GLY A 63 -2.88 11.76 18.23
N ASN A 64 -3.14 10.88 17.25
CA ASN A 64 -2.39 10.75 15.98
C ASN A 64 -0.86 10.61 16.18
N PRO A 65 -0.39 9.71 17.07
CA PRO A 65 1.03 9.50 17.28
C PRO A 65 1.68 8.81 16.06
N ASP A 66 3.01 8.89 15.99
CA ASP A 66 3.76 8.09 15.04
C ASP A 66 3.59 6.60 15.31
N LEU A 67 3.47 5.81 14.24
CA LEU A 67 3.45 4.37 14.32
C LEU A 67 4.78 3.83 14.82
N SER A 68 4.73 2.71 15.54
CA SER A 68 5.95 2.03 15.95
C SER A 68 6.79 1.66 14.72
N PRO A 69 8.14 1.71 14.81
CA PRO A 69 9.01 1.37 13.69
C PRO A 69 8.75 -0.03 13.11
N HIS A 70 8.32 -0.96 13.95
CA HIS A 70 7.98 -2.33 13.55
C HIS A 70 6.70 -2.36 12.70
N VAL A 71 5.61 -1.75 13.17
CA VAL A 71 4.35 -1.70 12.42
C VAL A 71 4.54 -0.97 11.10
N ARG A 72 5.23 0.18 11.11
CA ARG A 72 5.59 0.91 9.90
C ARG A 72 6.33 0.02 8.89
N LYS A 73 7.35 -0.73 9.34
CA LYS A 73 8.11 -1.65 8.47
C LYS A 73 7.22 -2.72 7.85
N VAL A 74 6.35 -3.34 8.65
CA VAL A 74 5.44 -4.40 8.17
C VAL A 74 4.47 -3.85 7.12
N VAL A 75 3.82 -2.72 7.40
CA VAL A 75 2.88 -2.10 6.45
C VAL A 75 3.57 -1.71 5.15
N LEU A 76 4.73 -1.04 5.21
CA LEU A 76 5.47 -0.65 4.01
C LEU A 76 5.93 -1.86 3.18
N ASN A 77 6.36 -2.95 3.80
CA ASN A 77 6.70 -4.18 3.08
C ASN A 77 5.49 -4.75 2.31
N HIS A 78 4.28 -4.71 2.89
CA HIS A 78 3.09 -5.16 2.18
C HIS A 78 2.72 -4.24 1.01
N LEU A 79 2.88 -2.92 1.18
CA LEU A 79 2.62 -1.95 0.12
C LEU A 79 3.61 -2.05 -1.04
N GLU A 80 4.87 -2.40 -0.75
CA GLU A 80 5.86 -2.72 -1.79
C GLU A 80 5.49 -3.98 -2.57
N ALA A 81 5.01 -5.02 -1.88
CA ALA A 81 4.51 -6.21 -2.56
C ALA A 81 3.33 -5.87 -3.48
N ASP A 82 2.39 -5.03 -3.03
CA ASP A 82 1.30 -4.55 -3.88
C ASP A 82 1.81 -3.73 -5.08
N ALA A 83 2.81 -2.86 -4.88
CA ALA A 83 3.41 -2.09 -5.97
C ALA A 83 4.07 -2.99 -7.01
N ALA A 84 4.84 -4.00 -6.57
CA ALA A 84 5.45 -4.98 -7.46
C ALA A 84 4.41 -5.77 -8.26
N ALA A 85 3.31 -6.22 -7.62
CA ALA A 85 2.25 -6.92 -8.34
C ALA A 85 1.52 -6.01 -9.36
N TRP A 86 1.39 -4.71 -9.07
CA TRP A 86 0.89 -3.76 -10.07
C TRP A 86 1.86 -3.54 -11.24
N GLU A 87 3.15 -3.62 -10.99
CA GLU A 87 4.17 -3.55 -12.05
C GLU A 87 4.02 -4.72 -13.01
N GLU A 88 3.94 -5.95 -12.50
CA GLU A 88 3.72 -7.15 -13.30
C GLU A 88 2.43 -7.08 -14.14
N VAL A 89 1.34 -6.55 -13.57
CA VAL A 89 0.08 -6.36 -14.30
C VAL A 89 0.24 -5.37 -15.45
N LEU A 90 0.85 -4.21 -15.20
CA LEU A 90 1.02 -3.18 -16.23
C LEU A 90 1.99 -3.60 -17.33
N GLU A 91 3.03 -4.37 -16.99
CA GLU A 91 3.96 -4.93 -17.97
C GLU A 91 3.25 -5.93 -18.89
N ALA A 92 2.47 -6.86 -18.31
CA ALA A 92 1.71 -7.83 -19.08
C ALA A 92 0.63 -7.19 -19.97
N GLU A 93 0.00 -6.10 -19.52
CA GLU A 93 -0.95 -5.33 -20.34
C GLU A 93 -0.25 -4.70 -21.55
N ASN A 94 0.92 -4.10 -21.36
CA ASN A 94 1.69 -3.45 -22.43
C ASN A 94 2.22 -4.46 -23.47
N GLU A 95 2.71 -5.63 -23.04
CA GLU A 95 3.17 -6.69 -23.94
C GLU A 95 2.04 -7.24 -24.83
N ASN A 96 0.81 -7.28 -24.30
CA ASN A 96 -0.35 -7.78 -25.03
C ASN A 96 -0.90 -6.77 -26.04
N GLU A 97 -0.65 -5.48 -25.85
CA GLU A 97 -1.02 -4.40 -26.78
C GLU A 97 -0.03 -4.27 -27.96
N GLU A 98 1.24 -4.61 -27.79
CA GLU A 98 2.25 -4.60 -28.87
C GLU A 98 2.25 -5.88 -29.73
N GLY A 99 1.56 -6.94 -29.27
CA GLY A 99 1.45 -8.23 -29.96
C GLY A 99 0.18 -8.44 -30.79
N ALA A 100 -0.71 -7.45 -30.88
CA ALA A 100 -1.98 -7.49 -31.62
C ALA A 100 -1.97 -6.58 -32.87
#